data_AF-A0A645GD37-F1
#
_entry.id   AF-A0A645GD37-F1
#
_cell.length_a   1.000
_cell.length_b   1.000
_cell.length_c   1.000
_cell.angle_alpha   90.00
_cell.angle_beta   90.00
_cell.angle_gamma   90.00
#
_symmetry.space_group_name_H-M   'P 1'
#
loop_
_entity.id
_entity.type
_entity.pdbx_description
1 polymer ?
#
loop_
_entity_poly.entity_id
_entity_poly.type
_entity_poly.pdbx_seq_one_letter_code
_entity_poly.pdbx_strand_id
1 'polypeptide(L)'
;MNNILALNLIVSNYIPVSKDAYNKAYRSHNLKIQVIMHLHIIWIIACFLASISLCWHLKFDSKYCISIALIYALFFIASHYLLNNYIKKCNNTFISKHHLTSLCSNDNFHEISEQEYATLKIVIENNSFLKLKVNDIFSLRDGNIMTFDYIQLCIPKYLEYYKSISNDQDISHLKESLSSQLWYKPNRNLSKKN
;
A
#
# COMPACT_ATOMS: atom_id res chain seq x y z
N MET A 1 -9.93 -4.54 22.08
CA MET A 1 -10.93 -3.48 21.84
C MET A 1 -10.40 -2.24 21.09
N ASN A 2 -9.17 -2.22 20.53
CA ASN A 2 -8.56 -0.99 19.97
C ASN A 2 -8.31 -0.96 18.44
N ASN A 3 -8.57 -2.04 17.71
CA ASN A 3 -8.16 -2.13 16.29
C ASN A 3 -9.06 -1.32 15.35
N ILE A 4 -10.39 -1.27 15.58
CA ILE A 4 -11.32 -0.51 14.72
C ILE A 4 -11.10 1.00 14.83
N LEU A 5 -10.86 1.51 16.05
CA LEU A 5 -10.60 2.93 16.29
C LEU A 5 -9.26 3.35 15.65
N ALA A 6 -8.23 2.49 15.76
CA ALA A 6 -6.96 2.72 15.09
C ALA A 6 -7.11 2.76 13.56
N LEU A 7 -7.90 1.84 12.98
CA LEU A 7 -8.19 1.85 11.54
C LEU A 7 -8.97 3.12 11.13
N ASN A 8 -9.99 3.51 11.89
CA ASN A 8 -10.74 4.74 11.61
C ASN A 8 -9.84 5.99 11.66
N LEU A 9 -8.89 6.04 12.59
CA LEU A 9 -7.92 7.12 12.70
C LEU A 9 -6.91 7.14 11.54
N ILE A 10 -6.56 5.97 10.98
CA ILE A 10 -5.73 5.90 9.77
C ILE A 10 -6.53 6.44 8.57
N VAL A 11 -7.77 5.96 8.40
CA VAL A 11 -8.62 6.31 7.26
C VAL A 11 -9.15 7.75 7.32
N SER A 12 -9.24 8.36 8.51
CA SER A 12 -9.67 9.76 8.65
C SER A 12 -8.77 10.73 7.88
N ASN A 13 -7.48 10.44 7.82
CA ASN A 13 -6.49 11.22 7.10
C ASN A 13 -6.58 11.06 5.58
N TYR A 14 -7.36 10.09 5.06
CA TYR A 14 -7.50 9.89 3.63
C TYR A 14 -8.38 10.97 2.99
N ILE A 15 -7.86 11.62 1.94
CA ILE A 15 -8.62 12.52 1.06
C ILE A 15 -8.62 11.92 -0.35
N PRO A 16 -9.80 11.72 -0.99
CA PRO A 16 -9.88 11.17 -2.34
C PRO A 16 -9.15 12.06 -3.35
N VAL A 17 -8.34 11.44 -4.21
CA VAL A 17 -7.55 12.13 -5.24
C VAL A 17 -7.82 11.58 -6.64
N SER A 18 -7.80 12.46 -7.64
CA SER A 18 -7.88 12.05 -9.04
C SER A 18 -6.59 11.36 -9.51
N LYS A 19 -6.70 10.54 -10.55
CA LYS A 19 -5.57 9.84 -11.17
C LYS A 19 -4.48 10.82 -11.61
N ASP A 20 -4.86 11.91 -12.23
CA ASP A 20 -3.92 12.91 -12.75
C ASP A 20 -3.18 13.64 -11.63
N ALA A 21 -3.89 14.02 -10.57
CA ALA A 21 -3.29 14.66 -9.40
C ALA A 21 -2.28 13.73 -8.71
N TYR A 22 -2.65 12.45 -8.53
CA TYR A 22 -1.76 11.44 -7.96
C TYR A 22 -0.54 11.20 -8.85
N ASN A 23 -0.75 10.95 -10.15
CA ASN A 23 0.32 10.67 -11.11
C ASN A 23 1.36 11.80 -11.17
N LYS A 24 0.89 13.05 -11.18
CA LYS A 24 1.77 14.23 -11.20
C LYS A 24 2.69 14.25 -9.98
N ALA A 25 2.15 14.01 -8.79
CA ALA A 25 2.94 13.96 -7.56
C ALA A 25 3.84 12.72 -7.48
N TYR A 26 3.30 11.55 -7.78
CA TYR A 26 3.99 10.27 -7.67
C TYR A 26 5.17 10.15 -8.64
N ARG A 27 5.07 10.72 -9.84
CA ARG A 27 6.17 10.70 -10.83
C ARG A 27 7.46 11.32 -10.28
N SER A 28 7.35 12.49 -9.64
CA SER A 28 8.51 13.18 -9.06
C SER A 28 9.09 12.40 -7.87
N HIS A 29 8.23 11.83 -7.03
CA HIS A 29 8.63 10.99 -5.91
C HIS A 29 9.36 9.73 -6.38
N ASN A 30 8.76 9.01 -7.33
CA ASN A 30 9.31 7.79 -7.88
C ASN A 30 10.67 8.03 -8.57
N LEU A 31 10.81 9.11 -9.34
CA LEU A 31 12.11 9.49 -9.93
C LEU A 31 13.18 9.66 -8.85
N LYS A 32 12.88 10.38 -7.76
CA LYS A 32 13.82 10.58 -6.65
C LYS A 32 14.24 9.25 -6.02
N ILE A 33 13.28 8.37 -5.71
CA ILE A 33 13.59 7.05 -5.14
C ILE A 33 14.42 6.21 -6.11
N GLN A 34 14.06 6.20 -7.39
CA GLN A 34 14.81 5.48 -8.42
C GLN A 34 16.25 5.98 -8.53
N VAL A 35 16.49 7.29 -8.59
CA VAL A 35 17.85 7.85 -8.66
C VAL A 35 18.68 7.41 -7.45
N ILE A 36 18.11 7.47 -6.24
CA ILE A 36 18.82 7.07 -5.01
C ILE A 36 19.16 5.57 -5.03
N MET A 37 18.24 4.73 -5.48
CA MET A 37 18.48 3.29 -5.63
C MET A 37 19.60 3.01 -6.65
N HIS A 38 19.60 3.68 -7.81
CA HIS A 38 20.63 3.51 -8.83
C HIS A 38 22.01 3.99 -8.33
N LEU A 39 22.07 5.14 -7.64
CA LEU A 39 23.31 5.63 -7.02
C LEU A 39 23.85 4.65 -5.98
N HIS A 40 22.97 4.04 -5.18
CA HIS A 40 23.38 3.02 -4.22
C HIS A 40 23.96 1.78 -4.90
N ILE A 41 23.34 1.30 -5.99
CA ILE A 41 23.86 0.17 -6.77
C ILE A 41 25.24 0.50 -7.34
N ILE A 42 25.40 1.66 -7.98
CA ILE A 42 26.68 2.11 -8.55
C ILE A 42 27.76 2.15 -7.47
N TRP A 43 27.43 2.69 -6.30
CA TRP A 43 28.35 2.80 -5.17
C TRP A 43 28.75 1.43 -4.61
N ILE A 44 27.82 0.47 -4.48
CA ILE A 44 28.13 -0.89 -4.06
C ILE A 44 29.09 -1.58 -5.04
N ILE A 45 28.83 -1.43 -6.35
CA ILE A 45 29.72 -1.97 -7.39
C ILE A 45 31.12 -1.36 -7.28
N ALA A 46 31.21 -0.04 -7.08
CA ALA A 46 32.50 0.64 -6.90
C ALA A 46 33.26 0.12 -5.67
N CYS A 47 32.58 -0.05 -4.53
CA CYS A 47 33.17 -0.60 -3.31
C CYS A 47 33.64 -2.06 -3.49
N PHE A 48 32.90 -2.87 -4.25
CA PHE A 48 33.29 -4.24 -4.57
C PHE A 48 34.56 -4.28 -5.43
N LEU A 49 34.62 -3.46 -6.49
CA LEU A 49 35.81 -3.37 -7.35
C LEU A 49 37.04 -2.86 -6.59
N ALA A 50 36.85 -1.88 -5.69
CA ALA A 50 37.92 -1.41 -4.81
C ALA A 50 38.43 -2.51 -3.87
N SER A 51 37.52 -3.35 -3.35
CA SER A 51 37.88 -4.50 -2.50
C SER A 51 38.72 -5.53 -3.26
N ILE A 52 38.35 -5.84 -4.51
CA ILE A 52 39.15 -6.73 -5.38
C ILE A 52 40.54 -6.14 -5.65
N SER A 53 40.61 -4.85 -5.98
CA SER A 53 41.88 -4.16 -6.22
C SER A 53 42.80 -4.20 -4.99
N LEU A 54 42.22 -4.03 -3.79
CA LEU A 54 42.97 -4.15 -2.54
C LEU A 54 43.51 -5.57 -2.31
N CYS A 55 42.69 -6.60 -2.56
CA CYS A 55 43.12 -8.00 -2.50
C CYS A 55 44.27 -8.29 -3.47
N TRP A 56 44.22 -7.71 -4.68
CA TRP A 56 45.29 -7.83 -5.68
C TRP A 56 46.62 -7.25 -5.17
N HIS A 57 46.59 -6.04 -4.59
CA HIS A 57 47.79 -5.41 -4.02
C HIS A 57 48.39 -6.20 -2.85
N LEU A 58 47.55 -6.91 -2.10
CA LEU A 58 47.97 -7.81 -1.02
C LEU A 58 48.32 -9.23 -1.51
N LYS A 59 48.48 -9.41 -2.82
CA LYS A 59 48.84 -10.69 -3.46
C LYS A 59 47.89 -11.84 -3.10
N PHE A 60 46.62 -11.51 -2.84
CA PHE A 60 45.60 -12.47 -2.43
C PHE A 60 45.95 -13.28 -1.18
N ASP A 61 46.71 -12.73 -0.25
CA ASP A 61 46.93 -13.37 1.05
C ASP A 61 45.59 -13.61 1.76
N SER A 62 45.33 -14.88 2.12
CA SER A 62 44.03 -15.34 2.59
C SER A 62 43.58 -14.66 3.89
N LYS A 63 44.50 -14.32 4.80
CA LYS A 63 44.15 -13.65 6.07
C LYS A 63 43.58 -12.26 5.83
N TYR A 64 44.19 -11.50 4.92
CA TYR A 64 43.74 -10.15 4.58
C TYR A 64 42.49 -10.17 3.71
N CYS A 65 42.40 -11.08 2.73
CA CYS A 65 41.21 -11.24 1.89
C CYS A 65 39.95 -11.56 2.70
N ILE A 66 40.04 -12.45 3.69
CA ILE A 66 38.92 -12.76 4.58
C ILE A 66 38.50 -11.52 5.37
N SER A 67 39.45 -10.77 5.91
CA SER A 67 39.18 -9.55 6.68
C SER A 67 38.49 -8.48 5.80
N ILE A 68 38.97 -8.29 4.57
CA ILE A 68 38.36 -7.37 3.58
C ILE A 68 36.92 -7.81 3.25
N ALA A 69 36.71 -9.10 3.01
CA ALA A 69 35.38 -9.64 2.70
C ALA A 69 34.39 -9.43 3.87
N LEU A 70 34.82 -9.64 5.12
CA LEU A 70 34.02 -9.40 6.31
C LEU A 70 33.65 -7.91 6.46
N ILE A 71 34.62 -7.01 6.27
CA ILE A 71 34.37 -5.56 6.31
C ILE A 71 33.38 -5.15 5.22
N TYR A 72 33.57 -5.64 3.99
CA TYR A 72 32.65 -5.39 2.88
C TYR A 72 31.23 -5.90 3.17
N ALA A 73 31.08 -7.10 3.74
CA ALA A 73 29.79 -7.66 4.08
C ALA A 73 29.07 -6.84 5.17
N LEU A 74 29.78 -6.43 6.23
CA LEU A 74 29.23 -5.57 7.27
C LEU A 74 28.80 -4.20 6.72
N PHE A 75 29.63 -3.62 5.86
CA PHE A 75 29.34 -2.36 5.19
C PHE A 75 28.13 -2.46 4.26
N PHE A 76 28.02 -3.54 3.48
CA PHE A 76 26.88 -3.83 2.62
C PHE A 76 25.58 -3.88 3.45
N ILE A 77 25.56 -4.67 4.53
CA ILE A 77 24.39 -4.79 5.42
C ILE A 77 24.01 -3.44 6.02
N ALA A 78 24.99 -2.71 6.58
CA ALA A 78 24.75 -1.40 7.18
C ALA A 78 24.22 -0.39 6.16
N SER A 79 24.80 -0.34 4.96
CA SER A 79 24.38 0.58 3.90
C SER A 79 22.98 0.27 3.39
N HIS A 80 22.63 -1.01 3.24
CA HIS A 80 21.29 -1.43 2.84
C HIS A 80 20.24 -1.09 3.90
N TYR A 81 20.58 -1.27 5.18
CA TYR A 81 19.73 -0.86 6.30
C TYR A 81 19.46 0.66 6.30
N LEU A 82 20.51 1.47 6.08
CA LEU A 82 20.37 2.93 5.97
C LEU A 82 19.50 3.35 4.78
N LEU A 83 19.69 2.71 3.62
CA LEU A 83 18.87 2.96 2.44
C LEU A 83 17.39 2.66 2.70
N ASN A 84 17.10 1.49 3.27
CA ASN A 84 15.72 1.09 3.57
C ASN A 84 15.05 2.06 4.54
N ASN A 85 15.75 2.51 5.58
CA ASN A 85 15.25 3.51 6.51
C ASN A 85 14.99 4.87 5.82
N TYR A 86 15.88 5.29 4.93
CA TYR A 86 15.72 6.51 4.16
C TYR A 86 14.50 6.44 3.23
N ILE A 87 14.33 5.34 2.48
CA ILE A 87 13.19 5.14 1.57
C ILE A 87 11.90 5.10 2.35
N LYS A 88 11.86 4.38 3.48
CA LYS A 88 10.69 4.34 4.38
C LYS A 88 10.31 5.74 4.86
N LYS A 89 11.29 6.55 5.27
CA LYS A 89 11.05 7.95 5.67
C LYS A 89 10.48 8.77 4.52
N CYS A 90 11.07 8.69 3.32
CA CYS A 90 10.57 9.40 2.14
C CYS A 90 9.13 9.01 1.78
N ASN A 91 8.82 7.72 1.82
CA ASN A 91 7.49 7.19 1.56
C ASN A 91 6.47 7.70 2.59
N ASN A 92 6.81 7.66 3.89
CA ASN A 92 5.94 8.19 4.94
C ASN A 92 5.68 9.69 4.77
N THR A 93 6.71 10.46 4.41
CA THR A 93 6.54 11.90 4.12
C THR A 93 5.62 12.12 2.92
N PHE A 94 5.77 11.35 1.85
CA PHE A 94 4.89 11.44 0.68
C PHE A 94 3.44 11.10 1.02
N ILE A 95 3.23 9.99 1.73
CA ILE A 95 1.91 9.53 2.20
C ILE A 95 1.23 10.61 3.03
N SER A 96 1.92 11.15 4.03
CA SER A 96 1.38 12.19 4.91
C SER A 96 1.09 13.49 4.15
N LYS A 97 2.00 13.92 3.27
CA LYS A 97 1.83 15.15 2.47
C LYS A 97 0.64 15.08 1.52
N HIS A 98 0.33 13.90 1.01
CA HIS A 98 -0.75 13.68 0.05
C HIS A 98 -2.00 13.08 0.68
N HIS A 99 -2.11 13.07 2.00
CA HIS A 99 -3.30 12.57 2.71
C HIS A 99 -3.67 11.14 2.27
N LEU A 100 -2.67 10.27 2.21
CA LEU A 100 -2.82 8.86 1.87
C LEU A 100 -2.66 8.02 3.14
N THR A 101 -3.13 6.77 3.12
CA THR A 101 -2.86 5.76 4.15
C THR A 101 -1.74 4.82 3.74
N SER A 102 -1.53 4.63 2.43
CA SER A 102 -0.47 3.78 1.89
C SER A 102 -0.04 4.25 0.49
N LEU A 103 1.14 3.80 0.05
CA LEU A 103 1.55 3.97 -1.34
C LEU A 103 0.81 2.98 -2.23
N CYS A 104 0.30 3.46 -3.36
CA CYS A 104 -0.43 2.66 -4.34
C CYS A 104 0.22 2.76 -5.72
N SER A 105 0.01 1.73 -6.56
CA SER A 105 0.40 1.81 -7.97
C SER A 105 -0.56 2.73 -8.74
N ASN A 106 -0.07 3.34 -9.81
CA ASN A 106 -0.89 4.08 -10.77
C ASN A 106 -1.90 3.16 -11.49
N ASP A 107 -1.64 1.86 -11.52
CA ASP A 107 -2.53 0.88 -12.14
C ASP A 107 -3.78 0.63 -11.30
N ASN A 108 -3.80 1.06 -10.03
CA ASN A 108 -4.93 0.88 -9.11
C ASN A 108 -6.11 1.82 -9.41
N PHE A 109 -6.02 2.69 -10.42
CA PHE A 109 -7.13 3.56 -10.84
C PHE A 109 -8.05 2.88 -11.87
N HIS A 110 -8.38 1.61 -11.61
CA HIS A 110 -9.47 0.89 -12.26
C HIS A 110 -10.59 0.69 -11.24
N GLU A 111 -11.82 0.53 -11.72
CA GLU A 111 -12.96 0.25 -10.86
C GLU A 111 -12.79 -1.11 -10.17
N ILE A 112 -13.20 -1.19 -8.90
CA ILE A 112 -13.18 -2.46 -8.17
C ILE A 112 -14.17 -3.47 -8.77
N SER A 113 -13.87 -4.76 -8.61
CA SER A 113 -14.73 -5.85 -9.05
C SER A 113 -16.04 -5.93 -8.26
N GLU A 114 -17.01 -6.66 -8.80
CA GLU A 114 -18.29 -6.92 -8.10
C GLU A 114 -18.09 -7.57 -6.73
N GLN A 115 -17.11 -8.49 -6.60
CA GLN A 115 -16.78 -9.14 -5.35
C GLN A 115 -16.22 -8.15 -4.31
N GLU A 116 -15.40 -7.20 -4.75
CA GLU A 116 -14.86 -6.15 -3.89
C GLU A 116 -15.96 -5.15 -3.48
N TYR A 117 -16.91 -4.83 -4.36
CA TYR A 117 -18.09 -4.05 -3.99
C TYR A 117 -18.96 -4.77 -2.95
N ALA A 118 -19.16 -6.09 -3.09
CA ALA A 118 -19.88 -6.88 -2.08
C ALA A 118 -19.15 -6.83 -0.72
N THR A 119 -17.82 -6.92 -0.73
CA THR A 119 -16.99 -6.79 0.46
C THR A 119 -17.08 -5.40 1.09
N LEU A 120 -16.99 -4.36 0.25
CA LEU A 120 -17.14 -2.97 0.68
C LEU A 120 -18.49 -2.74 1.35
N LYS A 121 -19.57 -3.28 0.77
CA LYS A 121 -20.93 -3.19 1.30
C LYS A 121 -21.02 -3.75 2.72
N ILE A 122 -20.50 -4.96 2.95
CA ILE A 122 -20.47 -5.59 4.28
C ILE A 122 -19.71 -4.70 5.27
N VAL A 123 -18.58 -4.14 4.87
CA VAL A 123 -17.74 -3.31 5.74
C VAL A 123 -18.43 -1.98 6.09
N ILE A 124 -19.07 -1.30 5.15
CA ILE A 124 -19.75 -0.02 5.42
C ILE A 124 -21.06 -0.18 6.19
N GLU A 125 -21.74 -1.33 6.08
CA GLU A 125 -22.91 -1.65 6.89
C GLU A 125 -22.53 -1.80 8.38
N ASN A 126 -21.33 -2.29 8.65
CA ASN A 126 -20.77 -2.45 10.00
C ASN A 126 -19.96 -1.22 10.48
N ASN A 127 -19.83 -0.16 9.67
CA ASN A 127 -19.04 1.02 10.00
C ASN A 127 -19.62 2.31 9.37
N SER A 128 -20.38 3.07 10.17
CA SER A 128 -20.99 4.33 9.74
C SER A 128 -19.97 5.39 9.31
N PHE A 129 -18.79 5.41 9.92
CA PHE A 129 -17.71 6.34 9.54
C PHE A 129 -17.18 6.04 8.13
N LEU A 130 -16.92 4.77 7.81
CA LEU A 130 -16.51 4.38 6.45
C LEU A 130 -17.61 4.66 5.42
N LYS A 131 -18.88 4.46 5.80
CA LYS A 131 -20.01 4.78 4.92
C LYS A 131 -19.98 6.26 4.48
N LEU A 132 -19.67 7.18 5.40
CA LEU A 132 -19.52 8.60 5.06
C LEU A 132 -18.34 8.84 4.11
N LYS A 133 -17.16 8.27 4.38
CA LYS A 133 -15.99 8.39 3.51
C LYS A 133 -16.25 7.84 2.10
N VAL A 134 -16.97 6.73 1.99
CA VAL A 134 -17.34 6.13 0.70
C VAL A 134 -18.29 7.03 -0.07
N ASN A 135 -19.26 7.67 0.60
CA ASN A 135 -20.13 8.65 -0.05
C ASN A 135 -19.34 9.87 -0.56
N ASP A 136 -18.33 10.35 0.18
CA ASP A 136 -17.45 11.42 -0.28
C ASP A 136 -16.72 11.02 -1.58
N ILE A 137 -16.22 9.78 -1.64
CA ILE A 137 -15.55 9.26 -2.84
C ILE A 137 -16.52 9.15 -4.01
N PHE A 138 -17.73 8.61 -3.78
CA PHE A 138 -18.75 8.51 -4.82
C PHE A 138 -19.11 9.87 -5.42
N SER A 139 -19.18 10.91 -4.59
CA SER A 139 -19.45 12.27 -5.06
C SER A 139 -18.33 12.82 -5.96
N LEU A 140 -17.08 12.41 -5.73
CA LEU A 140 -15.91 12.83 -6.49
C LEU A 140 -15.64 12.00 -7.75
N ARG A 141 -16.20 10.79 -7.85
CA ARG A 141 -15.90 9.81 -8.91
C ARG A 141 -17.12 9.36 -9.71
N ASP A 142 -18.15 10.19 -9.78
CA ASP A 142 -19.37 9.91 -10.54
C ASP A 142 -19.99 8.54 -10.22
N GLY A 143 -19.95 8.14 -8.93
CA GLY A 143 -20.57 6.91 -8.47
C GLY A 143 -19.72 5.64 -8.59
N ASN A 144 -18.42 5.72 -8.90
CA ASN A 144 -17.52 4.56 -8.94
C ASN A 144 -16.46 4.58 -7.83
N ILE A 145 -16.11 3.41 -7.29
CA ILE A 145 -14.97 3.23 -6.37
C ILE A 145 -13.81 2.57 -7.10
N MET A 146 -12.63 3.16 -7.02
CA MET A 146 -11.43 2.61 -7.64
C MET A 146 -10.70 1.68 -6.67
N THR A 147 -9.93 0.72 -7.19
CA THR A 147 -9.04 -0.15 -6.40
C THR A 147 -8.09 0.68 -5.53
N PHE A 148 -7.68 1.85 -6.02
CA PHE A 148 -6.93 2.84 -5.26
C PHE A 148 -7.66 3.21 -3.97
N ASP A 149 -8.91 3.65 -4.04
CA ASP A 149 -9.67 4.04 -2.85
C ASP A 149 -9.91 2.85 -1.92
N TYR A 150 -10.19 1.67 -2.48
CA TYR A 150 -10.39 0.45 -1.72
C TYR A 150 -9.17 0.10 -0.85
N ILE A 151 -7.96 0.26 -1.38
CA ILE A 151 -6.72 0.10 -0.62
C ILE A 151 -6.56 1.22 0.40
N GLN A 152 -6.81 2.48 0.02
CA GLN A 152 -6.65 3.62 0.93
C GLN A 152 -7.61 3.55 2.12
N LEU A 153 -8.83 3.08 1.91
CA LEU A 153 -9.84 2.82 2.94
C LEU A 153 -9.52 1.58 3.80
N CYS A 154 -8.45 0.85 3.49
CA CYS A 154 -8.02 -0.34 4.24
C CYS A 154 -9.10 -1.44 4.35
N ILE A 155 -9.99 -1.57 3.36
CA ILE A 155 -11.16 -2.46 3.41
C ILE A 155 -10.81 -3.93 3.78
N PRO A 156 -9.74 -4.55 3.23
CA PRO A 156 -9.37 -5.91 3.62
C PRO A 156 -9.11 -6.06 5.12
N LYS A 157 -8.49 -5.06 5.77
CA LYS A 157 -8.20 -5.10 7.21
C LYS A 157 -9.46 -4.98 8.05
N TYR A 158 -10.43 -4.18 7.60
CA TYR A 158 -11.75 -4.14 8.24
C TYR A 158 -12.46 -5.49 8.13
N LEU A 159 -12.42 -6.12 6.96
CA LEU A 159 -13.03 -7.44 6.78
C LEU A 159 -12.37 -8.51 7.68
N GLU A 160 -11.04 -8.54 7.75
CA GLU A 160 -10.32 -9.43 8.67
C GLU A 160 -10.74 -9.21 10.12
N TYR A 161 -10.86 -7.95 10.54
CA TYR A 161 -11.34 -7.61 11.87
C TYR A 161 -12.76 -8.13 12.14
N TYR A 162 -13.71 -7.88 11.22
CA TYR A 162 -15.08 -8.35 11.40
C TYR A 162 -15.21 -9.87 11.37
N LYS A 163 -14.43 -10.55 10.51
CA LYS A 163 -14.38 -12.02 10.48
C LYS A 163 -13.82 -12.62 11.77
N SER A 164 -12.84 -11.95 12.39
CA SER A 164 -12.31 -12.41 13.69
C SER A 164 -13.36 -12.32 14.80
N ILE A 165 -14.21 -11.28 14.77
CA ILE A 165 -15.33 -11.13 15.71
C ILE A 165 -16.39 -12.22 15.47
N SER A 166 -16.73 -12.51 14.21
CA SER A 166 -17.73 -13.55 13.89
C SER A 166 -17.23 -14.98 14.12
N ASN A 167 -15.93 -15.25 14.03
CA ASN A 167 -15.39 -16.58 14.35
C ASN A 167 -15.40 -16.87 15.86
N ASP A 168 -15.38 -15.84 16.70
CA ASP A 168 -15.63 -15.97 18.16
C ASP A 168 -17.13 -16.01 18.50
N GLN A 169 -18.01 -15.71 17.53
CA GLN A 169 -19.47 -15.67 17.67
C GLN A 169 -20.16 -16.36 16.47
N ASP A 170 -20.09 -17.70 16.45
CA ASP A 170 -20.87 -18.63 15.62
C ASP A 170 -20.48 -18.83 14.14
N ILE A 171 -19.70 -19.89 13.91
CA ILE A 171 -19.45 -20.56 12.61
C ILE A 171 -20.73 -21.20 12.01
N SER A 172 -21.84 -21.27 12.75
CA SER A 172 -23.07 -21.99 12.34
C SER A 172 -24.09 -21.15 11.56
N HIS A 173 -24.21 -19.84 11.81
CA HIS A 173 -25.32 -19.03 11.28
C HIS A 173 -25.06 -18.36 9.91
N LEU A 174 -23.81 -18.22 9.48
CA LEU A 174 -23.46 -17.52 8.24
C LEU A 174 -23.64 -18.35 6.96
N LYS A 175 -23.74 -19.69 7.08
CA LYS A 175 -23.97 -20.57 5.93
C LYS A 175 -25.42 -20.54 5.42
N GLU A 176 -26.37 -20.14 6.26
CA GLU A 176 -27.81 -20.15 5.94
C GLU A 176 -28.29 -18.83 5.29
N SER A 177 -27.64 -17.69 5.58
CA SER A 177 -28.03 -16.40 4.99
C SER A 177 -27.43 -16.13 3.60
N LEU A 178 -26.30 -16.78 3.28
CA LEU A 178 -25.61 -16.62 1.99
C LEU A 178 -26.26 -17.40 0.84
N SER A 179 -27.06 -18.43 1.12
CA SER A 179 -27.78 -19.21 0.10
C SER A 179 -29.11 -18.59 -0.34
N SER A 180 -29.60 -17.54 0.35
CA SER A 180 -30.95 -16.99 0.15
C SER A 180 -31.02 -15.57 -0.44
N GLN A 181 -29.88 -14.93 -0.76
CA GLN A 181 -29.87 -13.56 -1.31
C GLN A 181 -28.96 -13.42 -2.54
N LEU A 182 -29.18 -14.26 -3.54
CA LEU A 182 -29.04 -13.81 -4.94
C LEU A 182 -30.22 -12.86 -5.22
N TRP A 183 -30.03 -11.86 -6.08
CA TRP A 183 -30.99 -10.80 -6.47
C TRP A 183 -30.84 -9.46 -5.73
N TYR A 184 -29.80 -8.70 -6.11
CA TYR A 184 -29.98 -7.26 -6.31
C TYR A 184 -29.07 -6.78 -7.46
N LYS A 185 -29.66 -6.49 -8.62
CA LYS A 185 -29.04 -5.65 -9.67
C LYS A 185 -29.58 -4.23 -9.48
N PRO A 186 -28.74 -3.19 -9.33
CA PRO A 186 -29.22 -1.82 -9.37
C PRO A 186 -29.75 -1.50 -10.77
N ASN A 187 -30.95 -0.93 -10.81
CA ASN A 187 -31.72 -0.66 -12.01
C ASN A 187 -31.09 0.49 -12.82
N ARG A 188 -30.23 0.16 -13.80
CA ARG A 188 -29.72 1.12 -14.79
C ARG A 188 -30.79 1.34 -15.86
N ASN A 189 -31.71 2.27 -15.62
CA ASN A 189 -32.40 3.07 -16.64
C ASN A 189 -33.55 3.86 -16.01
N LEU A 190 -33.29 5.09 -15.54
CA LEU A 190 -34.31 6.14 -15.40
C LEU A 190 -33.59 7.48 -15.27
N SER A 191 -33.22 8.09 -16.41
CA SER A 191 -33.26 9.55 -16.65
C SER A 191 -32.45 9.90 -17.90
N LYS A 192 -33.06 9.67 -19.07
CA LYS A 192 -32.90 10.54 -20.24
C LYS A 192 -34.28 10.65 -20.89
N LYS A 193 -35.05 11.61 -20.40
CA LYS A 193 -36.15 12.29 -21.11
C LYS A 193 -36.60 13.45 -20.22
N ASN A 194 -36.05 14.63 -20.51
CA ASN A 194 -36.80 15.78 -21.01
C ASN A 194 -35.80 16.81 -21.53
#